data_AF-A0A369TSY2-F1
#
_entry.id   AF-A0A369TSY2-F1
#
_cell.length_a   1.000
_cell.length_b   1.000
_cell.length_c   1.000
_cell.angle_alpha   90.00
_cell.angle_beta   90.00
_cell.angle_gamma   90.00
#
_symmetry.space_group_name_H-M   'P 1'
#
loop_
_entity.id
_entity.type
_entity.pdbx_description
1 polymer ?
#
loop_
_entity_poly.entity_id
_entity_poly.type
_entity_poly.pdbx_seq_one_letter_code
_entity_poly.pdbx_strand_id
1 'polypeptide(L)'
;MSPADMVLTRRGLRFAGQFWPCTIGRGGVSRHKREGDGATPAGVHRIVGMLYRPDRLARPTDWALPIRPGDLWSDDMGDIDYNQMVRAPYPHSHEALRRADPLYDLVILTDWNWPYAVKGRGSAIFLHQQRRKGFPTEGCIAFRRDHLQRIARLIAYETRLIVPEALA
;
A
#
# COMPACT_ATOMS: atom_id res chain seq x y z
N MET A 1 14.03 -13.17 -9.91
CA MET A 1 13.65 -11.76 -9.76
C MET A 1 14.00 -11.04 -11.06
N SER A 2 13.09 -10.25 -11.61
CA SER A 2 13.34 -9.43 -12.80
C SER A 2 13.60 -7.97 -12.40
N PRO A 3 14.11 -7.12 -13.32
CA PRO A 3 14.18 -5.67 -13.10
C PRO A 3 12.82 -5.00 -12.85
N ALA A 4 11.73 -5.67 -13.23
CA ALA A 4 10.35 -5.22 -13.01
C ALA A 4 9.83 -5.55 -11.59
N ASP A 5 10.57 -6.31 -10.79
CA ASP A 5 10.22 -6.54 -9.39
C ASP A 5 10.66 -5.35 -8.52
N MET A 6 9.76 -4.87 -7.68
CA MET A 6 10.03 -3.93 -6.59
C MET A 6 10.56 -4.70 -5.39
N VAL A 7 11.85 -4.62 -5.09
CA VAL A 7 12.46 -5.43 -4.02
C VAL A 7 12.82 -4.56 -2.83
N LEU A 8 12.24 -4.85 -1.66
CA LEU A 8 12.59 -4.17 -0.41
C LEU A 8 14.00 -4.57 0.04
N THR A 9 14.77 -3.58 0.48
CA THR A 9 16.11 -3.73 1.03
C THR A 9 16.26 -2.86 2.28
N ARG A 10 17.34 -3.06 3.05
CA ARG A 10 17.67 -2.19 4.20
C ARG A 10 17.89 -0.71 3.82
N ARG A 11 18.16 -0.41 2.54
CA ARG A 11 18.40 0.95 2.03
C ARG A 11 17.15 1.61 1.45
N GLY A 12 16.04 0.88 1.34
CA GLY A 12 14.83 1.28 0.62
C GLY A 12 14.41 0.26 -0.43
N LEU A 13 13.51 0.65 -1.33
CA LEU A 13 12.98 -0.21 -2.38
C LEU A 13 13.81 -0.09 -3.66
N ARG A 14 14.31 -1.21 -4.19
CA ARG A 14 14.96 -1.26 -5.51
C ARG A 14 13.92 -1.55 -6.58
N PHE A 15 13.78 -0.67 -7.57
CA PHE A 15 12.82 -0.83 -8.67
C PHE A 15 13.25 -0.03 -9.90
N ALA A 16 13.10 -0.61 -11.11
CA ALA A 16 13.41 0.03 -12.39
C ALA A 16 14.83 0.64 -12.45
N GLY A 17 15.83 -0.12 -11.97
CA GLY A 17 17.24 0.30 -11.94
C GLY A 17 17.58 1.37 -10.89
N GLN A 18 16.61 1.79 -10.06
CA GLN A 18 16.79 2.84 -9.07
C GLN A 18 16.56 2.33 -7.64
N PHE A 19 17.08 3.08 -6.68
CA PHE A 19 16.77 2.91 -5.26
C PHE A 19 15.87 4.06 -4.78
N TRP A 20 14.75 3.68 -4.18
CA TRP A 20 13.73 4.57 -3.66
C TRP A 20 13.73 4.48 -2.14
N PRO A 21 14.23 5.51 -1.42
CA PRO A 21 14.07 5.57 0.03
C PRO A 21 12.61 5.48 0.43
N CYS A 22 12.32 4.61 1.40
CA CYS A 22 10.98 4.37 1.90
C CYS A 22 10.99 4.14 3.41
N THR A 23 9.84 4.30 4.04
CA THR A 23 9.58 3.83 5.40
C THR A 23 8.67 2.61 5.34
N ILE A 24 8.78 1.75 6.35
CA ILE A 24 8.00 0.52 6.51
C ILE A 24 7.25 0.56 7.84
N GLY A 25 6.54 -0.52 8.14
CA GLY A 25 5.85 -0.69 9.41
C GLY A 25 6.75 -0.45 10.62
N ARG A 26 6.23 0.18 11.67
CA ARG A 26 6.91 0.36 12.96
C ARG A 26 7.37 -0.97 13.58
N GLY A 27 6.68 -2.06 13.27
CA GLY A 27 7.01 -3.43 13.67
C GLY A 27 8.07 -4.11 12.80
N GLY A 28 8.69 -3.38 11.86
CA GLY A 28 9.65 -3.95 10.92
C GLY A 28 8.97 -4.81 9.85
N VAL A 29 9.70 -5.81 9.35
CA VAL A 29 9.16 -6.83 8.43
C VAL A 29 8.77 -8.06 9.26
N SER A 30 7.69 -8.75 8.92
CA SER A 30 7.26 -9.95 9.64
C SER A 30 6.81 -11.07 8.70
N ARG A 31 7.26 -12.29 9.01
CA ARG A 31 6.72 -13.55 8.44
C ARG A 31 5.34 -13.90 8.99
N HIS A 32 4.98 -13.36 10.14
CA HIS A 32 3.77 -13.68 10.90
C HIS A 32 2.91 -12.44 11.09
N LYS A 33 2.66 -11.71 9.99
CA LYS A 33 1.82 -10.51 9.98
C LYS A 33 0.45 -10.78 10.58
N ARG A 34 0.02 -9.90 11.51
CA ARG A 34 -1.29 -9.88 12.16
C ARG A 34 -1.90 -8.49 12.12
N GLU A 35 -3.20 -8.37 12.28
CA GLU A 35 -3.86 -7.06 12.37
C GLU A 35 -3.31 -6.27 13.58
N GLY A 36 -3.05 -4.98 13.38
CA GLY A 36 -2.52 -4.08 14.43
C GLY A 36 -1.05 -4.25 14.86
N ASP A 37 -0.33 -5.26 14.38
CA ASP A 37 1.08 -5.48 14.75
C ASP A 37 2.06 -4.39 14.27
N GLY A 38 1.60 -3.52 13.36
CA GLY A 38 2.40 -2.46 12.78
C GLY A 38 3.52 -2.94 11.85
N ALA A 39 3.56 -4.21 11.46
CA ALA A 39 4.63 -4.80 10.65
C ALA A 39 4.28 -4.82 9.15
N THR A 40 5.29 -4.74 8.29
CA THR A 40 5.16 -4.96 6.85
C THR A 40 5.26 -6.46 6.55
N PRO A 41 4.29 -7.07 5.84
CA PRO A 41 4.30 -8.51 5.59
C PRO A 41 5.43 -8.91 4.64
N ALA A 42 6.26 -9.86 5.07
CA ALA A 42 7.18 -10.56 4.18
C ALA A 42 6.43 -11.37 3.13
N GLY A 43 7.01 -11.51 1.94
CA GLY A 43 6.42 -12.29 0.86
C GLY A 43 6.58 -11.63 -0.52
N VAL A 44 5.93 -12.24 -1.50
CA VAL A 44 5.81 -11.71 -2.86
C VAL A 44 4.36 -11.33 -3.07
N HIS A 45 4.12 -10.03 -3.25
CA HIS A 45 2.79 -9.45 -3.39
C HIS A 45 2.65 -8.86 -4.80
N ARG A 46 1.54 -9.13 -5.49
CA ARG A 46 1.23 -8.49 -6.78
C ARG A 46 0.75 -7.06 -6.54
N ILE A 47 1.02 -6.19 -7.50
CA ILE A 47 0.31 -4.92 -7.60
C ILE A 47 -1.03 -5.16 -8.29
N VAL A 48 -2.14 -4.97 -7.59
CA VAL A 48 -3.48 -5.32 -8.08
C VAL A 48 -4.36 -4.12 -8.41
N GLY A 49 -3.90 -2.91 -8.09
CA GLY A 49 -4.64 -1.71 -8.41
C GLY A 49 -3.90 -0.44 -8.01
N MET A 50 -4.40 0.68 -8.50
CA MET A 50 -3.88 2.01 -8.20
C MET A 50 -5.05 2.98 -8.13
N LEU A 51 -5.13 3.68 -7.01
CA LEU A 51 -6.15 4.68 -6.73
C LEU A 51 -5.48 6.05 -6.65
N TYR A 52 -6.11 7.09 -7.17
CA TYR A 52 -5.57 8.45 -7.13
C TYR A 52 -6.64 9.51 -6.85
N ARG A 53 -6.24 10.66 -6.32
CA ARG A 53 -7.10 11.83 -6.10
C ARG A 53 -7.12 12.74 -7.34
N PRO A 54 -8.17 12.70 -8.18
CA PRO A 54 -8.23 13.52 -9.40
C PRO A 54 -8.27 15.03 -9.12
N ASP A 55 -8.68 15.44 -7.92
CA ASP A 55 -8.69 16.84 -7.47
C ASP A 55 -7.31 17.36 -7.03
N ARG A 56 -6.29 16.48 -6.91
CA ARG A 56 -4.95 16.85 -6.42
C ARG A 56 -3.81 16.43 -7.34
N LEU A 57 -4.05 15.44 -8.20
CA LEU A 57 -3.06 14.86 -9.08
C LEU A 57 -3.67 14.57 -10.44
N ALA A 58 -2.90 14.85 -11.49
CA ALA A 58 -3.17 14.27 -12.80
C ALA A 58 -3.14 12.74 -12.71
N ARG A 59 -3.96 12.08 -13.52
CA ARG A 59 -4.02 10.62 -13.58
C ARG A 59 -2.62 10.05 -13.89
N PRO A 60 -2.02 9.22 -13.01
CA PRO A 60 -0.63 8.80 -13.17
C PRO A 60 -0.45 7.77 -14.29
N THR A 61 -1.43 6.89 -14.48
CA THR A 61 -1.48 5.85 -15.53
C THR A 61 -2.92 5.68 -16.00
N ASP A 62 -3.11 5.22 -17.23
CA ASP A 62 -4.42 4.98 -17.86
C ASP A 62 -5.29 3.93 -17.14
N TRP A 63 -4.70 3.08 -16.31
CA TRP A 63 -5.39 2.08 -15.51
C TRP A 63 -5.64 2.51 -14.05
N ALA A 64 -5.09 3.64 -13.60
CA ALA A 64 -5.36 4.17 -12.25
C ALA A 64 -6.82 4.63 -12.11
N LEU A 65 -7.49 4.28 -11.02
CA LEU A 65 -8.90 4.60 -10.76
C LEU A 65 -9.04 5.78 -9.79
N PRO A 66 -10.06 6.65 -9.96
CA PRO A 66 -10.23 7.80 -9.08
C PRO A 66 -10.77 7.40 -7.70
N ILE A 67 -10.19 7.97 -6.64
CA ILE A 67 -10.75 7.95 -5.28
C ILE A 67 -11.91 8.95 -5.22
N ARG A 68 -13.12 8.43 -5.09
CA ARG A 68 -14.35 9.21 -5.01
C ARG A 68 -14.66 9.63 -3.57
N PRO A 69 -15.47 10.69 -3.36
CA PRO A 69 -16.00 10.99 -2.05
C PRO A 69 -16.76 9.79 -1.48
N GLY A 70 -16.47 9.45 -0.22
CA GLY A 70 -17.06 8.31 0.46
C GLY A 70 -16.44 6.96 0.15
N ASP A 71 -15.35 6.88 -0.63
CA ASP A 71 -14.59 5.63 -0.79
C ASP A 71 -13.78 5.34 0.49
N LEU A 72 -13.92 4.12 0.98
CA LEU A 72 -13.34 3.62 2.22
C LEU A 72 -12.64 2.27 1.99
N TRP A 73 -11.83 1.84 2.93
CA TRP A 73 -11.27 0.48 2.98
C TRP A 73 -11.54 -0.15 4.35
N SER A 74 -12.25 -1.27 4.38
CA SER A 74 -12.64 -1.95 5.61
C SER A 74 -11.42 -2.59 6.28
N ASP A 75 -11.23 -2.30 7.57
CA ASP A 75 -10.19 -2.91 8.43
C ASP A 75 -10.80 -3.68 9.62
N ASP A 76 -12.13 -3.79 9.66
CA ASP A 76 -12.86 -4.46 10.73
C ASP A 76 -12.83 -5.99 10.58
N MET A 77 -12.13 -6.68 11.47
CA MET A 77 -12.08 -8.15 11.48
C MET A 77 -13.45 -8.80 11.75
N GLY A 78 -14.38 -8.09 12.40
CA GLY A 78 -15.73 -8.56 12.66
C GLY A 78 -16.58 -8.62 11.40
N ASP A 79 -16.28 -7.79 10.41
CA ASP A 79 -17.13 -7.58 9.24
C ASP A 79 -16.90 -8.62 8.12
N ILE A 80 -17.86 -8.73 7.19
CA ILE A 80 -17.79 -9.62 6.02
C ILE A 80 -16.93 -9.04 4.90
N ASP A 81 -16.88 -7.71 4.79
CA ASP A 81 -16.10 -6.96 3.81
C ASP A 81 -14.69 -6.63 4.35
N TYR A 82 -14.20 -7.34 5.38
CA TYR A 82 -12.85 -7.16 5.91
C TYR A 82 -11.79 -7.14 4.80
N ASN A 83 -10.93 -6.12 4.82
CA ASN A 83 -9.89 -5.86 3.83
C ASN A 83 -10.41 -5.66 2.40
N GLN A 84 -11.64 -5.14 2.23
CA GLN A 84 -12.20 -4.75 0.94
C GLN A 84 -12.41 -3.24 0.82
N MET A 85 -12.48 -2.76 -0.41
CA MET A 85 -12.95 -1.41 -0.70
C MET A 85 -14.48 -1.34 -0.51
N VAL A 86 -14.94 -0.41 0.32
CA VAL A 86 -16.35 -0.19 0.66
C VAL A 86 -16.71 1.29 0.50
N ARG A 87 -17.99 1.66 0.68
CA ARG A 87 -18.43 3.06 0.56
C ARG A 87 -19.29 3.53 1.73
N ALA A 88 -19.13 4.80 2.08
CA ALA A 88 -19.98 5.47 3.06
C ALA A 88 -21.44 5.57 2.58
N PRO A 89 -22.43 5.52 3.50
CA PRO A 89 -22.26 5.29 4.94
C PRO A 89 -21.86 3.83 5.24
N TYR A 90 -20.88 3.65 6.12
CA TYR A 90 -20.35 2.35 6.49
C TYR A 90 -20.05 2.35 8.00
N PRO A 91 -20.79 1.55 8.81
CA PRO A 91 -20.75 1.67 10.26
C PRO A 91 -19.57 0.94 10.93
N HIS A 92 -18.93 0.01 10.20
CA HIS A 92 -17.79 -0.77 10.68
C HIS A 92 -16.49 0.05 10.60
N SER A 93 -15.44 -0.41 11.29
CA SER A 93 -14.13 0.23 11.23
C SER A 93 -13.58 0.28 9.81
N HIS A 94 -12.94 1.39 9.44
CA HIS A 94 -12.43 1.61 8.10
C HIS A 94 -11.37 2.71 8.01
N GLU A 95 -10.53 2.60 6.98
CA GLU A 95 -9.69 3.68 6.47
C GLU A 95 -10.47 4.56 5.49
N ALA A 96 -10.42 5.88 5.68
CA ALA A 96 -10.92 6.82 4.68
C ALA A 96 -9.90 6.96 3.54
N LEU A 97 -10.23 6.54 2.31
CA LEU A 97 -9.33 6.68 1.17
C LEU A 97 -9.22 8.16 0.74
N ARG A 98 -10.29 8.93 0.89
CA ARG A 98 -10.31 10.37 0.59
C ARG A 98 -9.95 11.24 1.80
N ARG A 99 -8.66 11.23 2.18
CA ARG A 99 -8.15 11.97 3.35
C ARG A 99 -8.04 13.49 3.12
N ALA A 100 -8.09 14.25 4.21
CA ALA A 100 -7.77 15.67 4.21
C ALA A 100 -6.27 15.93 4.04
N ASP A 101 -5.42 15.07 4.63
CA ASP A 101 -3.98 15.06 4.40
C ASP A 101 -3.65 14.42 3.03
N PRO A 102 -2.40 14.56 2.51
CA PRO A 102 -2.02 14.01 1.21
C PRO A 102 -1.58 12.54 1.26
N LEU A 103 -1.79 11.82 2.37
CA LEU A 103 -1.24 10.47 2.58
C LEU A 103 -1.71 9.49 1.49
N TYR A 104 -2.98 9.59 1.12
CA TYR A 104 -3.67 8.79 0.10
C TYR A 104 -4.06 9.62 -1.13
N ASP A 105 -3.26 10.62 -1.50
CA ASP A 105 -3.41 11.23 -2.83
C ASP A 105 -3.17 10.21 -3.95
N LEU A 106 -2.33 9.21 -3.67
CA LEU A 106 -2.03 8.07 -4.53
C LEU A 106 -1.82 6.84 -3.65
N VAL A 107 -2.55 5.77 -3.94
CA VAL A 107 -2.51 4.49 -3.23
C VAL A 107 -2.28 3.39 -4.26
N ILE A 108 -1.25 2.58 -4.06
CA ILE A 108 -0.99 1.40 -4.90
C ILE A 108 -1.33 0.17 -4.05
N LEU A 109 -2.25 -0.64 -4.55
CA LEU A 109 -2.82 -1.78 -3.85
C LEU A 109 -1.95 -3.03 -4.04
N THR A 110 -1.73 -3.78 -2.95
CA THR A 110 -1.11 -5.11 -3.00
C THR A 110 -2.17 -6.19 -2.85
N ASP A 111 -1.87 -7.43 -3.27
CA ASP A 111 -2.72 -8.59 -3.01
C ASP A 111 -2.53 -9.19 -1.60
N TRP A 112 -1.91 -8.47 -0.66
CA TRP A 112 -1.81 -8.98 0.70
C TRP A 112 -3.19 -9.14 1.32
N ASN A 113 -3.51 -10.38 1.68
CA ASN A 113 -4.77 -10.76 2.31
C ASN A 113 -6.01 -10.36 1.49
N TRP A 114 -5.88 -10.33 0.15
CA TRP A 114 -6.91 -9.89 -0.79
C TRP A 114 -6.89 -10.80 -2.05
N PRO A 115 -8.02 -11.09 -2.72
CA PRO A 115 -9.39 -10.63 -2.46
C PRO A 115 -10.14 -11.47 -1.42
N TYR A 116 -9.61 -12.64 -1.06
CA TYR A 116 -10.23 -13.52 -0.06
C TYR A 116 -9.54 -13.31 1.28
N ALA A 117 -10.01 -12.32 2.03
CA ALA A 117 -9.40 -11.90 3.27
C ALA A 117 -9.61 -12.94 4.38
N VAL A 118 -8.51 -13.34 5.01
CA VAL A 118 -8.54 -14.10 6.27
C VAL A 118 -8.45 -13.10 7.41
N LYS A 119 -9.49 -13.08 8.24
CA LYS A 119 -9.62 -12.19 9.41
C LYS A 119 -8.36 -12.23 10.28
N GLY A 120 -7.86 -11.05 10.65
CA GLY A 120 -6.72 -10.90 11.55
C GLY A 120 -5.33 -11.07 10.92
N ARG A 121 -5.22 -11.30 9.61
CA ARG A 121 -3.92 -11.35 8.91
C ARG A 121 -3.40 -9.97 8.45
N GLY A 122 -4.04 -8.90 8.89
CA GLY A 122 -3.74 -7.54 8.50
C GLY A 122 -4.52 -7.13 7.25
N SER A 123 -4.82 -5.84 7.18
CA SER A 123 -5.57 -5.20 6.10
C SER A 123 -4.83 -3.96 5.58
N ALA A 124 -5.33 -3.39 4.49
CA ALA A 124 -4.88 -2.10 3.95
C ALA A 124 -3.36 -1.97 3.73
N ILE A 125 -2.68 -3.05 3.31
CA ILE A 125 -1.24 -3.01 3.02
C ILE A 125 -1.01 -2.41 1.63
N PHE A 126 -0.69 -1.12 1.62
CA PHE A 126 -0.51 -0.33 0.42
C PHE A 126 0.91 0.22 0.26
N LEU A 127 1.20 0.74 -0.93
CA LEU A 127 2.26 1.72 -1.12
C LEU A 127 1.62 3.11 -1.24
N HIS A 128 2.09 4.05 -0.41
CA HIS A 128 1.51 5.39 -0.35
C HIS A 128 2.54 6.47 0.00
N GLN A 129 2.09 7.72 0.16
CA GLN A 129 2.97 8.82 0.50
C GLN A 129 3.34 8.78 1.99
N GLN A 130 4.60 9.01 2.36
CA GLN A 130 4.99 9.15 3.76
C GLN A 130 4.44 10.45 4.37
N ARG A 131 4.01 10.38 5.64
CA ARG A 131 3.51 11.54 6.39
C ARG A 131 4.60 12.61 6.57
N ARG A 132 5.81 12.18 6.93
CA ARG A 132 7.03 12.99 7.03
C ARG A 132 8.25 12.06 6.93
N LYS A 133 9.41 12.62 6.63
CA LYS A 133 10.66 11.86 6.45
C LYS A 133 10.93 10.97 7.68
N GLY A 134 11.07 9.66 7.45
CA GLY A 134 11.45 8.69 8.48
C GLY A 134 10.34 8.26 9.43
N PHE A 135 9.10 8.75 9.27
CA PHE A 135 7.98 8.32 10.10
C PHE A 135 7.52 6.91 9.67
N PRO A 136 7.47 5.93 10.58
CA PRO A 136 7.07 4.57 10.25
C PRO A 136 5.57 4.49 9.92
N THR A 137 5.19 3.43 9.23
CA THR A 137 3.78 3.13 8.90
C THR A 137 3.21 2.10 9.90
N GLU A 138 1.97 1.68 9.68
CA GLU A 138 1.33 0.58 10.41
C GLU A 138 1.41 -0.76 9.65
N GLY A 139 2.22 -0.82 8.59
CA GLY A 139 2.46 -2.03 7.79
C GLY A 139 2.65 -1.75 6.30
N CYS A 140 2.16 -0.61 5.81
CA CYS A 140 2.40 -0.12 4.46
C CYS A 140 3.88 0.17 4.15
N ILE A 141 4.20 0.41 2.89
CA ILE A 141 5.50 0.97 2.47
C ILE A 141 5.28 2.39 1.96
N ALA A 142 5.93 3.37 2.57
CA ALA A 142 5.66 4.77 2.27
C ALA A 142 6.87 5.51 1.67
N PHE A 143 6.60 6.42 0.73
CA PHE A 143 7.62 7.10 -0.08
C PHE A 143 7.47 8.62 -0.04
N ARG A 144 8.52 9.36 -0.44
CA ARG A 144 8.39 10.77 -0.79
C ARG A 144 7.38 10.93 -1.94
N ARG A 145 6.61 12.03 -1.95
CA ARG A 145 5.51 12.25 -2.91
C ARG A 145 5.94 12.09 -4.37
N ASP A 146 7.01 12.75 -4.77
CA ASP A 146 7.57 12.69 -6.12
C ASP A 146 8.15 11.31 -6.46
N HIS A 147 8.74 10.61 -5.49
CA HIS A 147 9.17 9.22 -5.66
C HIS A 147 7.98 8.31 -5.95
N LEU A 148 6.91 8.40 -5.15
CA LEU A 148 5.70 7.59 -5.33
C LEU A 148 5.08 7.81 -6.71
N GLN A 149 4.99 9.07 -7.16
CA GLN A 149 4.44 9.38 -8.48
C GLN A 149 5.31 8.85 -9.63
N ARG A 150 6.64 8.87 -9.48
CA ARG A 150 7.56 8.27 -10.47
C ARG A 150 7.44 6.76 -10.47
N ILE A 151 7.43 6.14 -9.29
CA ILE A 151 7.20 4.70 -9.12
C ILE A 151 5.92 4.28 -9.82
N ALA A 152 4.80 4.99 -9.56
CA ALA A 152 3.51 4.67 -10.16
C ALA A 152 3.54 4.63 -11.69
N ARG A 153 4.24 5.57 -12.33
CA ARG A 153 4.41 5.61 -13.79
C ARG A 153 5.30 4.50 -14.36
N LEU A 154 6.12 3.87 -13.52
CA LEU A 154 7.03 2.79 -13.90
C LEU A 154 6.44 1.40 -13.67
N ILE A 155 5.31 1.29 -12.96
CA ILE A 155 4.61 0.02 -12.74
C ILE A 155 4.04 -0.47 -14.08
N ALA A 156 4.37 -1.72 -14.40
CA ALA A 156 3.88 -2.42 -15.57
C ALA A 156 3.07 -3.65 -15.16
N TYR A 157 2.46 -4.30 -16.15
CA TYR A 157 1.89 -5.63 -15.96
C TYR A 157 2.96 -6.58 -15.38
N GLU A 158 2.57 -7.42 -14.41
CA GLU A 158 3.46 -8.33 -13.66
C GLU A 158 4.47 -7.69 -12.68
N THR A 159 4.46 -6.37 -12.48
CA THR A 159 5.22 -5.78 -11.37
C THR A 159 4.75 -6.38 -10.04
N ARG A 160 5.71 -6.87 -9.25
CA ARG A 160 5.48 -7.42 -7.91
C ARG A 160 6.28 -6.66 -6.88
N LEU A 161 5.72 -6.52 -5.69
CA LEU A 161 6.43 -6.15 -4.48
C LEU A 161 6.99 -7.41 -3.82
N ILE A 162 8.31 -7.49 -3.73
CA ILE A 162 9.03 -8.52 -2.99
C ILE A 162 9.53 -7.91 -1.69
N VAL A 163 9.03 -8.43 -0.57
CA VAL A 163 9.48 -8.13 0.79
C VAL A 163 10.25 -9.36 1.29
N PRO A 164 11.60 -9.38 1.21
CA PRO A 164 12.36 -10.57 1.54
C PRO A 164 12.20 -10.99 3.00
N GLU A 165 12.00 -12.28 3.23
CA GLU A 165 11.91 -12.85 4.58
C GLU A 165 13.18 -12.67 5.42
N ALA A 166 14.33 -12.47 4.78
CA ALA A 166 15.61 -12.18 5.47
C ALA A 166 15.68 -10.76 6.09
N LEU A 167 14.64 -9.94 5.88
CA LEU A 167 14.45 -8.66 6.57
C LEU A 167 13.56 -8.78 7.81
N ALA A 168 12.89 -9.92 8.00
CA ALA A 168 12.07 -10.20 9.18
C ALA A 168 12.93 -10.55 10.41
#